data_AF-A0A9E3FJ53-F1
#
_entry.id   AF-A0A9E3FJ53-F1
#
_cell.length_a   1.000
_cell.length_b   1.000
_cell.length_c   1.000
_cell.angle_alpha   90.00
_cell.angle_beta   90.00
_cell.angle_gamma   90.00
#
_symmetry.space_group_name_H-M   'P 1'
#
loop_
_entity.id
_entity.type
_entity.pdbx_description
1 polymer ?
#
loop_
_entity_poly.entity_id
_entity_poly.type
_entity_poly.pdbx_seq_one_letter_code
_entity_poly.pdbx_strand_id
1 'polypeptide(L)'
;MKFRILRVGLLALTLCGALFATSDVSAQWRRRVYTPAPEPQRGGDSRLMAIAQQYSGDRFQFETQTPRGARVYSVSRPRPEALRAIDSGLTELFAVAARHGYRQGLNYSDYTVFIGRADRERDSAGAYSPDVAIGAAQYAGSVYDKGGYVYAAGMVLSMEPAAFLIAEHDRDFQRIANVARYEGEHIILYHNDRRLFQQTYDHSRGGGHPIL
;
A
#
# COMPACT_ATOMS: atom_id res chain seq x y z
N MET A 1 60.69 -26.06 38.39
CA MET A 1 60.38 -26.90 39.56
C MET A 1 59.78 -26.03 40.67
N LYS A 2 58.49 -26.22 40.99
CA LYS A 2 57.92 -26.34 42.35
C LYS A 2 56.38 -26.38 42.25
N PHE A 3 55.82 -27.45 42.81
CA PHE A 3 54.41 -27.82 42.88
C PHE A 3 53.69 -27.19 44.09
N ARG A 4 52.35 -27.37 44.11
CA ARG A 4 51.40 -27.45 45.26
C ARG A 4 50.58 -26.16 45.52
N ILE A 5 49.28 -26.14 45.85
CA ILE A 5 48.28 -27.15 46.27
C ILE A 5 46.85 -26.55 46.09
N LEU A 6 45.83 -27.42 45.94
CA LEU A 6 44.38 -27.18 45.95
C LEU A 6 43.82 -26.48 47.23
N ARG A 7 42.68 -25.79 47.07
CA ARG A 7 41.46 -25.82 47.94
C ARG A 7 40.31 -25.09 47.21
N VAL A 8 39.35 -25.80 46.63
CA VAL A 8 37.99 -26.05 47.17
C VAL A 8 37.35 -24.80 47.81
N GLY A 9 36.39 -24.22 47.09
CA GLY A 9 35.46 -23.19 47.57
C GLY A 9 34.16 -23.31 46.79
N LEU A 10 33.23 -24.09 47.35
CA LEU A 10 31.86 -24.28 46.89
C LEU A 10 31.09 -22.97 47.14
N LEU A 11 30.46 -22.40 46.10
CA LEU A 11 29.40 -21.40 46.28
C LEU A 11 28.29 -21.69 45.27
N ALA A 12 27.23 -22.27 45.81
CA ALA A 12 25.92 -22.36 45.18
C ALA A 12 25.15 -21.04 45.36
N LEU A 13 24.01 -20.91 44.67
CA LEU A 13 23.10 -19.77 44.50
C LEU A 13 23.44 -18.95 43.24
N THR A 14 22.56 -18.72 42.25
CA THR A 14 21.09 -18.80 42.25
C THR A 14 20.59 -18.88 40.80
N LEU A 15 19.45 -19.53 40.60
CA LEU A 15 18.66 -19.51 39.37
C LEU A 15 18.52 -18.09 38.78
N CYS A 16 18.76 -17.95 37.48
CA CYS A 16 17.94 -17.08 36.64
C CYS A 16 17.80 -17.77 35.27
N GLY A 17 16.67 -18.45 35.10
CA GLY A 17 16.21 -18.89 33.80
C GLY A 17 15.82 -17.66 32.98
N ALA A 18 16.47 -17.47 31.84
CA ALA A 18 15.91 -16.71 30.73
C ALA A 18 15.71 -17.70 29.58
N LEU A 19 14.55 -18.34 29.59
CA LEU A 19 13.96 -18.89 28.38
C LEU A 19 13.83 -17.74 27.39
N PHE A 20 14.62 -17.77 26.31
CA PHE A 20 14.31 -16.96 25.14
C PHE A 20 13.02 -17.53 24.54
N ALA A 21 11.89 -17.02 25.01
CA ALA A 21 10.66 -17.06 24.25
C ALA A 21 10.90 -16.16 23.04
N THR A 22 11.27 -16.76 21.91
CA THR A 22 11.06 -16.15 20.61
C THR A 22 9.56 -15.93 20.49
N SER A 23 9.11 -14.72 20.80
CA SER A 23 7.74 -14.30 20.52
C SER A 23 7.55 -14.38 19.01
N ASP A 24 6.78 -15.37 18.60
CA ASP A 24 6.40 -15.60 17.22
C ASP A 24 5.37 -14.53 16.81
N VAL A 25 5.84 -13.28 16.64
CA VAL A 25 5.04 -12.13 16.18
C VAL A 25 4.53 -12.38 14.74
N SER A 26 5.05 -13.39 14.05
CA SER A 26 4.60 -13.79 12.72
C SER A 26 3.21 -14.45 12.70
N ALA A 27 2.75 -14.98 13.84
CA ALA A 27 1.50 -15.74 13.92
C ALA A 27 0.25 -14.87 14.14
N GLN A 28 0.39 -13.61 14.57
CA GLN A 28 -0.73 -12.75 14.93
C GLN A 28 -1.48 -12.17 13.71
N TRP A 29 -0.79 -12.07 12.57
CA TRP A 29 -1.34 -11.52 11.32
C TRP A 29 -2.29 -12.48 10.57
N ARG A 30 -2.19 -13.80 10.81
CA ARG A 30 -3.05 -14.80 10.14
C ARG A 30 -4.49 -14.85 10.68
N ARG A 31 -4.79 -14.15 11.78
CA ARG A 31 -6.10 -14.25 12.47
C ARG A 31 -7.03 -13.05 12.31
N ARG A 32 -6.68 -12.04 11.51
CA ARG A 32 -7.71 -11.13 11.00
C ARG A 32 -8.25 -11.71 9.71
N VAL A 33 -9.31 -12.51 9.84
CA VAL A 33 -10.26 -12.71 8.74
C VAL A 33 -10.64 -11.33 8.26
N TYR A 34 -10.25 -10.98 7.03
CA TYR A 34 -10.76 -9.82 6.35
C TYR A 34 -12.28 -9.98 6.28
N THR A 35 -13.00 -9.25 7.13
CA THR A 35 -14.44 -9.09 7.00
C THR A 35 -14.65 -8.01 5.94
N PRO A 36 -15.28 -8.33 4.79
CA PRO A 36 -15.61 -7.30 3.81
C PRO A 36 -16.47 -6.23 4.48
N ALA A 37 -16.15 -4.97 4.27
CA ALA A 37 -17.00 -3.88 4.69
C ALA A 37 -18.34 -3.95 3.91
N PRO A 38 -19.49 -3.63 4.53
CA PRO A 38 -20.76 -3.57 3.81
C PRO A 38 -20.74 -2.48 2.72
N GLU A 39 -21.38 -2.78 1.58
CA GLU A 39 -21.51 -1.92 0.39
C GLU A 39 -21.94 -0.47 0.75
N PRO A 40 -21.32 0.56 0.16
CA PRO A 40 -21.75 1.94 0.39
C PRO A 40 -22.73 2.44 -0.69
N GLN A 41 -23.94 2.79 -0.23
CA GLN A 41 -24.89 3.67 -0.93
C GLN A 41 -24.48 5.14 -0.75
N ARG A 42 -24.40 5.92 -1.85
CA ARG A 42 -24.43 7.41 -2.07
C ARG A 42 -23.88 8.42 -1.03
N GLY A 43 -23.34 7.99 0.11
CA GLY A 43 -22.48 8.74 1.04
C GLY A 43 -21.05 8.18 1.07
N GLY A 44 -20.65 7.44 0.03
CA GLY A 44 -19.35 6.77 -0.07
C GLY A 44 -18.16 7.73 -0.17
N ASP A 45 -18.34 8.89 -0.78
CA ASP A 45 -17.23 9.82 -1.07
C ASP A 45 -16.64 10.45 0.20
N SER A 46 -17.47 10.76 1.21
CA SER A 46 -16.98 11.34 2.48
C SER A 46 -16.18 10.32 3.31
N ARG A 47 -16.58 9.05 3.29
CA ARG A 47 -15.85 7.97 3.97
C ARG A 47 -14.53 7.67 3.26
N LEU A 48 -14.53 7.57 1.92
CA LEU A 48 -13.30 7.38 1.15
C LEU A 48 -12.34 8.55 1.32
N MET A 49 -12.84 9.78 1.28
CA MET A 49 -12.07 10.98 1.56
C MET A 49 -11.41 10.91 2.94
N ALA A 50 -12.16 10.56 3.98
CA ALA A 50 -11.60 10.43 5.34
C ALA A 50 -10.51 9.34 5.41
N ILE A 51 -10.71 8.20 4.74
CA ILE A 51 -9.71 7.12 4.65
C ILE A 51 -8.45 7.61 3.93
N ALA A 52 -8.59 8.26 2.78
CA ALA A 52 -7.47 8.80 2.01
C ALA A 52 -6.66 9.81 2.84
N GLN A 53 -7.34 10.72 3.53
CA GLN A 53 -6.72 11.71 4.42
C GLN A 53 -6.06 11.07 5.64
N GLN A 54 -6.66 10.02 6.21
CA GLN A 54 -6.08 9.28 7.33
C GLN A 54 -4.78 8.59 6.96
N TYR A 55 -4.71 7.96 5.78
CA TYR A 55 -3.51 7.23 5.35
C TYR A 55 -2.37 8.15 4.89
N SER A 56 -2.69 9.19 4.11
CA SER A 56 -1.69 10.12 3.53
C SER A 56 -1.33 11.30 4.44
N GLY A 57 -2.20 11.66 5.39
CA GLY A 57 -2.08 12.91 6.14
C GLY A 57 -2.32 14.17 5.28
N ASP A 58 -2.84 14.02 4.06
CA ASP A 58 -3.09 15.13 3.14
C ASP A 58 -4.53 15.68 3.25
N ARG A 59 -4.76 16.82 2.59
CA ARG A 59 -6.10 17.36 2.33
C ARG A 59 -6.29 17.52 0.83
N PHE A 60 -7.26 16.81 0.28
CA PHE A 60 -7.61 16.86 -1.14
C PHE A 60 -8.58 18.03 -1.37
N GLN A 61 -8.11 19.08 -2.03
CA GLN A 61 -8.86 20.33 -2.23
C GLN A 61 -9.41 20.47 -3.65
N PHE A 62 -8.93 19.63 -4.57
CA PHE A 62 -9.33 19.65 -5.97
C PHE A 62 -10.09 18.37 -6.30
N GLU A 63 -11.22 18.54 -6.98
CA GLU A 63 -12.02 17.45 -7.53
C GLU A 63 -12.11 17.64 -9.05
N THR A 64 -11.88 16.57 -9.79
CA THR A 64 -11.98 16.55 -11.25
C THR A 64 -12.25 15.12 -11.73
N GLN A 65 -12.23 14.92 -13.05
CA GLN A 65 -12.34 13.61 -13.68
C GLN A 65 -11.27 13.47 -14.76
N THR A 66 -10.84 12.23 -15.01
CA THR A 66 -10.04 11.94 -16.19
C THR A 66 -10.89 12.05 -17.46
N PRO A 67 -10.28 12.20 -18.65
CA PRO A 67 -11.02 12.20 -19.91
C PRO A 67 -11.94 11.00 -20.14
N ARG A 68 -11.62 9.83 -19.58
CA ARG A 68 -12.47 8.62 -19.70
C ARG A 68 -13.45 8.42 -18.54
N GLY A 69 -13.45 9.28 -17.53
CA GLY A 69 -14.50 9.35 -16.51
C GLY A 69 -14.13 8.86 -15.10
N ALA A 70 -12.87 8.49 -14.84
CA ALA A 70 -12.45 8.17 -13.48
C ALA A 70 -12.49 9.43 -12.61
N ARG A 71 -13.07 9.34 -11.41
CA ARG A 71 -13.10 10.46 -10.45
C ARG A 71 -11.72 10.67 -9.87
N VAL A 72 -11.32 11.93 -9.70
CA VAL A 72 -10.01 12.28 -9.16
C VAL A 72 -10.14 13.33 -8.06
N TYR A 73 -9.58 13.02 -6.90
CA TYR A 73 -9.37 13.96 -5.80
C TYR A 73 -7.88 14.22 -5.64
N SER A 74 -7.45 15.48 -5.55
CA SER A 74 -6.01 15.80 -5.48
C SER A 74 -5.69 16.94 -4.51
N VAL A 75 -4.47 16.88 -3.98
CA VAL A 75 -3.85 17.92 -3.14
C VAL A 75 -3.49 19.18 -3.91
N SER A 76 -3.24 19.05 -5.22
CA SER A 76 -2.88 20.13 -6.14
C SER A 76 -3.73 20.00 -7.41
N ARG A 77 -3.77 21.03 -8.28
CA ARG A 77 -4.56 20.91 -9.52
C ARG A 77 -3.86 19.91 -10.46
N PRO A 78 -4.48 18.77 -10.80
CA PRO A 78 -3.81 17.77 -11.63
C PRO A 78 -3.51 18.32 -13.02
N ARG A 79 -2.32 18.01 -13.53
CA ARG A 79 -1.96 18.29 -14.92
C ARG A 79 -2.82 17.43 -15.87
N PRO A 80 -3.19 17.95 -17.06
CA PRO A 80 -3.88 17.13 -18.06
C PRO A 80 -3.12 15.86 -18.45
N GLU A 81 -1.78 15.90 -18.45
CA GLU A 81 -0.94 14.72 -18.69
C GLU A 81 -1.11 13.64 -17.61
N ALA A 82 -1.19 14.04 -16.33
CA ALA A 82 -1.40 13.11 -15.22
C ALA A 82 -2.77 12.42 -15.32
N LEU A 83 -3.82 13.17 -15.67
CA LEU A 83 -5.17 12.61 -15.88
C LEU A 83 -5.21 11.62 -17.04
N ARG A 84 -4.52 11.92 -18.15
CA ARG A 84 -4.38 10.98 -19.28
C ARG A 84 -3.54 9.75 -18.93
N ALA A 85 -2.54 9.90 -18.06
CA ALA A 85 -1.73 8.78 -17.61
C ALA A 85 -2.52 7.79 -16.76
N ILE A 86 -3.40 8.27 -15.87
CA ILE A 86 -4.35 7.42 -15.14
C ILE A 86 -5.21 6.62 -16.13
N ASP A 87 -5.80 7.29 -17.11
CA ASP A 87 -6.59 6.63 -18.14
C ASP A 87 -5.77 5.59 -18.92
N SER A 88 -4.52 5.90 -19.27
CA SER A 88 -3.64 4.98 -19.99
C SER A 88 -3.37 3.71 -19.19
N GLY A 89 -3.05 3.84 -17.90
CA GLY A 89 -2.81 2.71 -17.00
C GLY A 89 -4.03 1.80 -16.87
N LEU A 90 -5.20 2.41 -16.63
CA LEU A 90 -6.47 1.67 -16.56
C LEU A 90 -6.85 1.04 -17.91
N THR A 91 -6.56 1.70 -19.03
CA THR A 91 -6.81 1.16 -20.37
C THR A 91 -6.02 -0.11 -20.61
N GLU A 92 -4.72 -0.08 -20.31
CA GLU A 92 -3.85 -1.23 -20.47
C GLU A 92 -4.31 -2.38 -19.58
N LEU A 93 -4.59 -2.08 -18.31
CA LEU A 93 -5.15 -3.03 -17.35
C LEU A 93 -6.43 -3.70 -17.88
N PHE A 94 -7.40 -2.90 -18.33
CA PHE A 94 -8.69 -3.42 -18.79
C PHE A 94 -8.52 -4.30 -20.03
N ALA A 95 -7.62 -3.91 -20.93
CA ALA A 95 -7.29 -4.72 -22.09
C ALA A 95 -6.71 -6.07 -21.70
N VAL A 96 -5.88 -6.14 -20.65
CA VAL A 96 -5.35 -7.43 -20.21
C VAL A 96 -6.38 -8.25 -19.46
N ALA A 97 -7.09 -7.66 -18.51
CA ALA A 97 -8.16 -8.31 -17.77
C ALA A 97 -9.21 -8.93 -18.71
N ALA A 98 -9.58 -8.22 -19.79
CA ALA A 98 -10.48 -8.74 -20.81
C ALA A 98 -9.94 -10.00 -21.51
N ARG A 99 -8.63 -10.08 -21.81
CA ARG A 99 -7.97 -11.27 -22.38
C ARG A 99 -7.98 -12.46 -21.43
N HIS A 100 -7.95 -12.20 -20.13
CA HIS A 100 -8.12 -13.23 -19.09
C HIS A 100 -9.58 -13.64 -18.85
N GLY A 101 -10.53 -13.08 -19.60
CA GLY A 101 -11.95 -13.40 -19.45
C GLY A 101 -12.64 -12.67 -18.29
N TYR A 102 -11.95 -11.76 -17.60
CA TYR A 102 -12.53 -10.95 -16.53
C TYR A 102 -13.52 -9.95 -17.10
N ARG A 103 -14.51 -9.59 -16.27
CA ARG A 103 -15.66 -8.76 -16.69
C ARG A 103 -15.99 -7.66 -15.70
N GLN A 104 -15.67 -7.84 -14.42
CA GLN A 104 -15.95 -6.85 -13.38
C GLN A 104 -14.79 -5.85 -13.25
N GLY A 105 -15.12 -4.58 -12.97
CA GLY A 105 -14.13 -3.51 -12.76
C GLY A 105 -13.46 -3.00 -14.03
N LEU A 106 -14.08 -3.15 -15.21
CA LEU A 106 -13.54 -2.73 -16.52
C LEU A 106 -14.15 -1.43 -17.05
N ASN A 107 -14.59 -0.55 -16.16
CA ASN A 107 -15.21 0.74 -16.50
C ASN A 107 -14.55 1.87 -15.70
N TYR A 108 -14.10 2.91 -16.39
CA TYR A 108 -13.37 4.04 -15.79
C TYR A 108 -14.18 4.75 -14.70
N SER A 109 -15.48 4.94 -14.93
CA SER A 109 -16.36 5.67 -14.00
C SER A 109 -16.59 4.95 -12.67
N ASP A 110 -16.19 3.68 -12.57
CA ASP A 110 -16.25 2.93 -11.31
C ASP A 110 -15.10 3.31 -10.37
N TYR A 111 -14.03 3.92 -10.90
CA TYR A 111 -12.81 4.23 -10.16
C TYR A 111 -12.81 5.65 -9.57
N THR A 112 -12.33 5.73 -8.33
CA THR A 112 -11.96 6.97 -7.65
C THR A 112 -10.48 6.96 -7.32
N VAL A 113 -9.73 7.92 -7.85
CA VAL A 113 -8.27 8.03 -7.68
C VAL A 113 -7.96 9.24 -6.80
N PHE A 114 -7.24 9.01 -5.71
CA PHE A 114 -6.66 10.07 -4.90
C PHE A 114 -5.23 10.32 -5.35
N ILE A 115 -4.86 11.57 -5.60
CA ILE A 115 -3.49 11.99 -5.92
C ILE A 115 -2.97 12.78 -4.72
N GLY A 116 -2.19 12.10 -3.88
CA GLY A 116 -1.55 12.64 -2.68
C GLY A 116 -0.22 13.31 -2.99
N ARG A 117 0.35 13.98 -2.00
CA ARG A 117 1.71 14.51 -2.12
C ARG A 117 2.70 13.35 -2.19
N ALA A 118 3.62 13.42 -3.14
CA ALA A 118 4.88 12.68 -3.01
C ALA A 118 5.62 13.19 -1.77
N ASP A 119 6.45 12.34 -1.18
CA ASP A 119 6.91 12.53 0.18
C ASP A 119 7.76 13.78 0.42
N ARG A 120 7.78 14.17 1.69
CA ARG A 120 8.29 15.38 2.31
C ARG A 120 9.79 15.28 2.67
N GLU A 121 10.40 14.10 2.66
CA GLU A 121 11.82 13.91 2.99
C GLU A 121 12.68 13.75 1.74
N ARG A 122 13.88 14.35 1.80
CA ARG A 122 14.89 14.22 0.77
C ARG A 122 15.84 13.09 1.16
N ASP A 123 16.26 12.30 0.18
CA ASP A 123 17.34 11.33 0.36
C ASP A 123 18.68 12.04 0.64
N SER A 124 19.72 11.25 0.91
CA SER A 124 21.08 11.75 1.14
C SER A 124 21.69 12.52 -0.04
N ALA A 125 21.14 12.38 -1.25
CA ALA A 125 21.51 13.13 -2.45
C ALA A 125 20.65 14.39 -2.65
N GLY A 126 19.70 14.66 -1.73
CA GLY A 126 18.81 15.81 -1.78
C GLY A 126 17.61 15.62 -2.70
N ALA A 127 17.34 14.44 -3.26
CA ALA A 127 16.17 14.19 -4.10
C ALA A 127 14.95 13.83 -3.25
N TYR A 128 13.76 14.31 -3.62
CA TYR A 128 12.52 13.89 -2.96
C TYR A 128 12.20 12.44 -3.32
N SER A 129 11.68 11.69 -2.34
CA SER A 129 11.08 10.38 -2.63
C SER A 129 9.87 10.57 -3.56
N PRO A 130 9.75 9.75 -4.62
CA PRO A 130 8.64 9.84 -5.57
C PRO A 130 7.31 9.33 -4.99
N ASP A 131 7.27 8.85 -3.75
CA ASP A 131 6.18 8.03 -3.22
C ASP A 131 5.40 8.75 -2.12
N VAL A 132 4.19 8.28 -1.82
CA VAL A 132 3.40 8.80 -0.68
C VAL A 132 3.90 8.16 0.61
N ALA A 133 4.12 8.96 1.65
CA ALA A 133 4.30 8.46 3.01
C ALA A 133 2.94 8.00 3.57
N ILE A 134 2.79 6.69 3.75
CA ILE A 134 1.60 6.07 4.32
C ILE A 134 1.83 5.73 5.77
N GLY A 135 0.94 6.20 6.65
CA GLY A 135 0.95 5.85 8.07
C GLY A 135 0.90 4.33 8.25
N ALA A 136 1.96 3.76 8.83
CA ALA A 136 2.25 2.34 8.71
C ALA A 136 2.09 1.61 10.04
N ALA A 137 0.97 1.79 10.73
CA ALA A 137 0.70 1.07 11.98
C ALA A 137 0.87 -0.46 11.83
N GLN A 138 0.62 -0.98 10.62
CA GLN A 138 0.81 -2.39 10.25
C GLN A 138 2.27 -2.80 9.96
N TYR A 139 3.16 -1.84 9.69
CA TYR A 139 4.59 -2.07 9.45
C TYR A 139 5.47 -1.54 10.59
N ALA A 140 4.89 -0.98 11.65
CA ALA A 140 5.62 -0.41 12.78
C ALA A 140 6.64 -1.42 13.35
N GLY A 141 7.92 -1.04 13.35
CA GLY A 141 9.04 -1.88 13.77
C GLY A 141 9.57 -2.88 12.74
N SER A 142 9.03 -2.93 11.52
CA SER A 142 9.59 -3.73 10.42
C SER A 142 10.72 -2.99 9.68
N VAL A 143 11.44 -3.67 8.78
CA VAL A 143 12.49 -3.04 7.94
C VAL A 143 11.95 -1.97 6.98
N TYR A 144 10.64 -1.97 6.74
CA TYR A 144 9.97 -0.98 5.90
C TYR A 144 9.60 0.28 6.68
N ASP A 145 9.59 0.21 8.01
CA ASP A 145 9.25 1.32 8.88
C ASP A 145 10.30 2.43 8.81
N LYS A 146 9.87 3.64 8.46
CA LYS A 146 10.68 4.86 8.45
C LYS A 146 10.32 5.81 9.60
N GLY A 147 9.90 5.26 10.74
CA GLY A 147 9.54 6.05 11.93
C GLY A 147 8.04 6.29 12.04
N GLY A 148 7.25 5.25 11.79
CA GLY A 148 5.79 5.22 11.82
C GLY A 148 5.13 5.23 10.45
N TYR A 149 5.88 5.21 9.36
CA TYR A 149 5.37 5.29 7.99
C TYR A 149 6.18 4.45 6.99
N VAL A 150 5.59 4.18 5.81
CA VAL A 150 6.22 3.52 4.66
C VAL A 150 6.06 4.38 3.41
N TYR A 151 7.01 4.30 2.48
CA TYR A 151 6.87 4.90 1.15
C TYR A 151 6.17 3.93 0.20
N ALA A 152 5.05 4.38 -0.35
CA ALA A 152 4.27 3.60 -1.30
C ALA A 152 3.98 4.44 -2.55
N ALA A 153 4.26 3.88 -3.73
CA ALA A 153 3.93 4.52 -5.00
C ALA A 153 2.40 4.68 -5.16
N GLY A 154 1.64 3.71 -4.63
CA GLY A 154 0.20 3.74 -4.52
C GLY A 154 -0.32 2.84 -3.39
N MET A 155 -1.63 2.91 -3.15
CA MET A 155 -2.34 2.08 -2.17
C MET A 155 -3.82 1.98 -2.53
N VAL A 156 -4.34 0.76 -2.68
CA VAL A 156 -5.79 0.52 -2.68
C VAL A 156 -6.41 0.94 -1.35
N LEU A 157 -7.40 1.83 -1.42
CA LEU A 157 -8.17 2.31 -0.27
C LEU A 157 -9.47 1.52 -0.08
N SER A 158 -10.07 1.08 -1.19
CA SER A 158 -11.32 0.34 -1.20
C SER A 158 -11.43 -0.53 -2.44
N MET A 159 -11.98 -1.73 -2.26
CA MET A 159 -12.29 -2.65 -3.36
C MET A 159 -13.70 -2.39 -3.91
N GLU A 160 -14.59 -1.88 -3.07
CA GLU A 160 -15.97 -1.52 -3.42
C GLU A 160 -16.44 -0.32 -2.59
N PRO A 161 -16.53 0.88 -3.19
CA PRO A 161 -16.22 1.21 -4.58
C PRO A 161 -14.73 1.08 -4.88
N ALA A 162 -14.36 0.97 -6.16
CA ALA A 162 -12.99 0.87 -6.62
C ALA A 162 -12.24 2.18 -6.34
N ALA A 163 -11.35 2.18 -5.35
CA ALA A 163 -10.62 3.39 -4.99
C ALA A 163 -9.18 3.12 -4.57
N PHE A 164 -8.27 3.97 -5.04
CA PHE A 164 -6.86 3.91 -4.68
C PHE A 164 -6.23 5.30 -4.61
N LEU A 165 -5.11 5.38 -3.89
CA LEU A 165 -4.27 6.55 -3.72
C LEU A 165 -2.97 6.35 -4.51
N ILE A 166 -2.48 7.39 -5.16
CA ILE A 166 -1.18 7.45 -5.83
C ILE A 166 -0.43 8.71 -5.44
N ALA A 167 0.90 8.72 -5.62
CA ALA A 167 1.71 9.92 -5.49
C ALA A 167 1.53 10.88 -6.69
N GLU A 168 1.58 12.19 -6.43
CA GLU A 168 1.66 13.19 -7.49
C GLU A 168 3.00 13.13 -8.21
N HIS A 169 2.96 13.22 -9.55
CA HIS A 169 4.14 13.40 -10.39
C HIS A 169 3.91 14.50 -11.42
N ASP A 170 4.88 15.40 -11.57
CA ASP A 170 4.82 16.53 -12.51
C ASP A 170 5.53 16.24 -13.84
N ARG A 171 6.35 15.19 -13.88
CA ARG A 171 7.23 14.83 -15.00
C ARG A 171 7.21 13.34 -15.35
N ASP A 172 7.10 12.45 -14.35
CA ASP A 172 7.06 11.01 -14.56
C ASP A 172 5.63 10.49 -14.69
N PHE A 173 5.02 10.78 -15.84
CA PHE A 173 3.66 10.32 -16.13
C PHE A 173 3.60 8.80 -16.40
N GLN A 174 4.71 8.18 -16.77
CA GLN A 174 4.78 6.72 -16.93
C GLN A 174 4.61 6.03 -15.57
N ARG A 175 5.20 6.59 -14.50
CA ARG A 175 4.97 6.11 -13.14
C ARG A 175 3.51 6.21 -12.73
N ILE A 176 2.82 7.32 -13.02
CA ILE A 176 1.37 7.44 -12.77
C ILE A 176 0.58 6.33 -13.48
N ALA A 177 0.85 6.10 -14.77
CA ALA A 177 0.17 5.06 -15.53
C ALA A 177 0.42 3.66 -14.94
N ASN A 178 1.68 3.36 -14.60
CA ASN A 178 2.04 2.09 -13.97
C ASN A 178 1.33 1.88 -12.64
N VAL A 179 1.34 2.88 -11.75
CA VAL A 179 0.68 2.74 -10.44
C VAL A 179 -0.84 2.63 -10.60
N ALA A 180 -1.46 3.39 -11.50
CA ALA A 180 -2.89 3.25 -11.77
C ALA A 180 -3.24 1.82 -12.26
N ARG A 181 -2.38 1.22 -13.10
CA ARG A 181 -2.51 -0.18 -13.52
C ARG A 181 -2.37 -1.13 -12.33
N TYR A 182 -1.34 -0.96 -11.52
CA TYR A 182 -1.02 -1.82 -10.38
C TYR A 182 -2.08 -1.82 -9.28
N GLU A 183 -2.55 -0.65 -8.86
CA GLU A 183 -3.60 -0.55 -7.85
C GLU A 183 -4.96 -1.00 -8.41
N GLY A 184 -5.24 -0.71 -9.67
CA GLY A 184 -6.44 -1.22 -10.35
C GLY A 184 -6.45 -2.74 -10.48
N GLU A 185 -5.28 -3.37 -10.68
CA GLU A 185 -5.15 -4.81 -10.79
C GLU A 185 -5.63 -5.53 -9.53
N HIS A 186 -5.29 -5.02 -8.34
CA HIS A 186 -5.79 -5.57 -7.09
C HIS A 186 -7.31 -5.56 -7.01
N ILE A 187 -7.95 -4.49 -7.48
CA ILE A 187 -9.40 -4.35 -7.48
C ILE A 187 -10.01 -5.35 -8.46
N ILE A 188 -9.48 -5.46 -9.68
CA ILE A 188 -9.98 -6.42 -10.67
C ILE A 188 -9.82 -7.84 -10.16
N LEU A 189 -8.65 -8.20 -9.61
CA LEU A 189 -8.42 -9.54 -9.08
C LEU A 189 -9.31 -9.85 -7.88
N TYR A 190 -9.53 -8.90 -6.98
CA TYR A 190 -10.42 -9.05 -5.84
C TYR A 190 -11.80 -9.58 -6.27
N HIS A 191 -12.32 -9.05 -7.39
CA HIS A 191 -13.66 -9.33 -7.92
C HIS A 191 -13.72 -10.50 -8.91
N ASN A 192 -12.63 -10.79 -9.64
CA ASN A 192 -12.63 -11.78 -10.72
C ASN A 192 -11.79 -13.04 -10.43
N ASP A 193 -10.69 -12.95 -9.67
CA ASP A 193 -9.84 -14.10 -9.29
C ASP A 193 -9.31 -13.94 -7.86
N ARG A 194 -10.14 -14.37 -6.90
CA ARG A 194 -9.83 -14.26 -5.48
C ARG A 194 -8.57 -15.00 -5.06
N ARG A 195 -8.26 -16.10 -5.75
CA ARG A 195 -7.10 -16.93 -5.46
C ARG A 195 -5.83 -16.20 -5.87
N LEU A 196 -5.78 -15.64 -7.07
CA LEU A 196 -4.62 -14.86 -7.52
C LEU A 196 -4.46 -13.58 -6.70
N PHE A 197 -5.57 -12.89 -6.36
CA PHE A 197 -5.54 -11.76 -5.43
C PHE A 197 -4.84 -12.12 -4.10
N GLN A 198 -5.23 -13.24 -3.48
CA GLN A 198 -4.65 -13.70 -2.21
C GLN A 198 -3.16 -14.06 -2.31
N GLN A 199 -2.68 -14.43 -3.49
CA GLN A 199 -1.27 -14.77 -3.70
C GLN A 199 -0.38 -13.53 -3.78
N THR A 200 -0.95 -12.37 -4.08
CA THR A 200 -0.16 -11.19 -4.46
C THR A 200 -0.52 -9.90 -3.78
N TYR A 201 -1.58 -9.84 -2.97
CA TYR A 201 -1.95 -8.63 -2.25
C TYR A 201 -0.87 -8.19 -1.24
N ASP A 202 -0.04 -9.11 -0.76
CA ASP A 202 1.04 -8.83 0.21
C ASP A 202 2.39 -8.63 -0.49
N HIS A 203 2.87 -7.38 -0.48
CA HIS A 203 4.15 -6.98 -1.07
C HIS A 203 5.29 -6.97 -0.04
N SER A 204 5.03 -7.30 1.24
CA SER A 204 6.01 -7.19 2.34
C SER A 204 7.20 -8.15 2.24
N ARG A 205 7.20 -9.06 1.27
CA ARG A 205 8.30 -10.01 0.99
C ARG A 205 8.94 -9.79 -0.37
N GLY A 206 8.68 -8.65 -1.01
CA GLY A 206 9.14 -8.38 -2.38
C GLY A 206 8.32 -9.11 -3.44
N GLY A 207 7.08 -9.52 -3.13
CA GLY A 207 6.10 -9.91 -4.13
C GLY A 207 5.79 -8.72 -5.03
N GLY A 208 5.66 -8.95 -6.34
CA GLY A 208 5.21 -7.92 -7.28
C GLY A 208 3.72 -8.05 -7.59
N HIS A 209 3.18 -7.06 -8.27
CA HIS A 209 1.87 -7.12 -8.90
C HIS A 209 1.81 -8.32 -9.88
N PRO A 210 0.81 -9.22 -9.76
CA PRO A 210 0.65 -10.33 -10.67
C PRO A 210 0.25 -9.76 -12.01
N ILE A 211 1.21 -9.61 -12.91
CA ILE A 211 0.97 -9.03 -14.23
C ILE A 211 -0.24 -9.72 -14.87
N LEU A 212 -1.40 -9.05 -14.80
CA LEU A 212 -2.41 -9.15 -15.84
C LEU A 212 -1.72 -8.56 -17.06
#